data_AF-A0A8T5DQV4-F1
#
_entry.id   AF-A0A8T5DQV4-F1
#
_cell.length_a   1.000
_cell.length_b   1.000
_cell.length_c   1.000
_cell.angle_alpha   90.00
_cell.angle_beta   90.00
_cell.angle_gamma   90.00
#
_symmetry.space_group_name_H-M   'P 1'
#
loop_
_entity.id
_entity.type
_entity.pdbx_description
1 polymer ?
#
loop_
_entity_poly.entity_id
_entity_poly.type
_entity_poly.pdbx_seq_one_letter_code
_entity_poly.pdbx_strand_id
1 'polypeptide(L)'
;MSTRVVAVIAAIIFVSGMFGGVLLERLDVSLSSENDQSFSIDVDDNQGTNTYSLIEIDEGDNDEEEEVSWILHQFTFTSSGGGDAISWDFGDGTTASGQTTTHQFQSSGIFVITATSISADSVETASIEVSVDRDSFAEVDNMECSCAPTAKDTVIDLVALPGLQSVQGFVQVEHDGSSESCALRNPLQECHLRVILQRTEQGEVVSEDVLFDDTFRSNEKVIDFDLQELEFSQGESIQLRLETDQLRDWHKPTAEWSISAPLLV
;
A
#
# COMPACT_ATOMS: atom_id res chain seq x y z
N MET A 1 -11.57 -37.96 30.12
CA MET A 1 -10.86 -36.96 30.95
C MET A 1 -11.85 -36.47 32.00
N SER A 2 -11.48 -36.51 33.28
CA SER A 2 -12.38 -36.22 34.41
C SER A 2 -12.64 -34.72 34.53
N THR A 3 -13.83 -34.24 34.16
CA THR A 3 -14.23 -32.84 34.35
C THR A 3 -14.37 -32.56 35.85
N ARG A 4 -13.47 -31.75 36.40
CA ARG A 4 -13.55 -31.29 37.80
C ARG A 4 -14.41 -30.04 37.83
N VAL A 5 -15.62 -30.16 38.39
CA VAL A 5 -16.47 -29.00 38.70
C VAL A 5 -15.91 -28.33 39.96
N VAL A 6 -15.39 -27.11 39.84
CA VAL A 6 -14.97 -26.30 40.99
C VAL A 6 -16.17 -25.45 41.41
N ALA A 7 -16.85 -25.85 42.48
CA ALA A 7 -17.90 -25.04 43.11
C ALA A 7 -17.24 -24.08 44.12
N VAL A 8 -17.27 -22.77 43.85
CA VAL A 8 -16.87 -21.76 44.83
C VAL A 8 -18.06 -21.49 45.75
N ILE A 9 -17.98 -21.94 47.00
CA ILE A 9 -18.98 -21.63 48.04
C ILE A 9 -18.51 -20.37 48.78
N ALA A 10 -19.15 -19.23 48.53
CA ALA A 10 -18.97 -18.04 49.36
C ALA A 10 -19.74 -18.23 50.68
N ALA A 11 -19.04 -18.31 51.81
CA ALA A 11 -19.63 -18.40 53.14
C ALA A 11 -19.99 -17.00 53.66
N ILE A 12 -21.28 -16.76 53.93
CA ILE A 12 -21.76 -15.51 54.54
C ILE A 12 -21.75 -15.63 56.07
N ILE A 13 -21.07 -14.70 56.74
CA ILE A 13 -20.97 -14.62 58.20
C ILE A 13 -22.26 -13.99 58.75
N PHE A 14 -22.95 -14.71 59.65
CA PHE A 14 -24.08 -14.19 60.43
C PHE A 14 -23.59 -13.20 61.50
N VAL A 15 -23.98 -11.92 61.40
CA VAL A 15 -23.90 -10.97 62.52
C VAL A 15 -25.30 -10.77 63.08
N SER A 16 -25.51 -11.19 64.33
CA SER A 16 -26.78 -11.03 65.04
C SER A 16 -26.95 -9.57 65.49
N GLY A 17 -27.95 -8.89 64.94
CA GLY A 17 -28.39 -7.57 65.37
C GLY A 17 -29.91 -7.46 65.22
N MET A 18 -30.59 -7.10 66.31
CA MET A 18 -32.04 -7.01 66.40
C MET A 18 -32.64 -5.98 65.44
N PHE A 19 -33.87 -6.25 65.00
CA PHE A 19 -34.83 -5.43 64.24
C PHE A 19 -34.82 -5.52 62.70
N GLY A 20 -35.91 -6.09 62.16
CA GLY A 20 -36.60 -5.57 60.98
C GLY A 20 -36.20 -6.13 59.61
N GLY A 21 -37.03 -7.02 59.05
CA GLY A 21 -37.06 -7.36 57.63
C GLY A 21 -36.40 -8.70 57.28
N VAL A 22 -37.19 -9.64 56.77
CA VAL A 22 -36.67 -10.89 56.19
C VAL A 22 -36.23 -10.58 54.76
N LEU A 23 -34.92 -10.46 54.53
CA LEU A 23 -34.34 -10.45 53.18
C LEU A 23 -34.26 -11.90 52.70
N LEU A 24 -35.01 -12.26 51.66
CA LEU A 24 -34.78 -13.48 50.88
C LEU A 24 -33.75 -13.15 49.79
N GLU A 25 -32.47 -13.35 50.08
CA GLU A 25 -31.45 -13.33 49.03
C GLU A 25 -31.49 -14.65 48.27
N ARG A 26 -31.78 -14.57 46.97
CA ARG A 26 -31.67 -15.71 46.07
C ARG A 26 -30.20 -16.04 45.90
N LEU A 27 -29.85 -17.31 46.15
CA LEU A 27 -28.54 -17.83 45.86
C LEU A 27 -28.43 -18.05 44.34
N ASP A 28 -27.83 -17.11 43.61
CA ASP A 28 -27.47 -17.32 42.21
C ASP A 28 -26.19 -18.17 42.15
N VAL A 29 -26.35 -19.42 41.70
CA VAL A 29 -25.22 -20.30 41.40
C VAL A 29 -24.82 -20.03 39.95
N SER A 30 -23.83 -19.19 39.73
CA SER A 30 -23.23 -19.03 38.40
C SER A 30 -22.28 -20.21 38.14
N LEU A 31 -22.70 -21.12 37.26
CA LEU A 31 -21.84 -22.13 36.67
C LEU A 31 -21.09 -21.47 35.50
N SER A 32 -19.85 -21.04 35.71
CA SER A 32 -18.96 -20.65 34.61
C SER A 32 -18.22 -21.89 34.11
N SER A 33 -18.51 -22.32 32.88
CA SER A 33 -17.65 -23.26 32.16
C SER A 33 -16.44 -22.49 31.63
N GLU A 34 -15.25 -22.74 32.17
CA GLU A 34 -13.98 -22.18 31.69
C GLU A 34 -13.49 -22.85 30.37
N ASN A 35 -14.32 -22.87 29.33
CA ASN A 35 -13.82 -23.21 27.99
C ASN A 35 -14.67 -22.59 26.87
N ASP A 36 -14.87 -21.27 26.94
CA ASP A 36 -15.45 -20.49 25.84
C ASP A 36 -14.32 -19.74 25.12
N GLN A 37 -13.40 -20.50 24.52
CA GLN A 37 -12.42 -19.95 23.58
C GLN A 37 -13.13 -19.83 22.24
N SER A 38 -13.87 -18.73 22.04
CA SER A 38 -14.47 -18.41 20.74
C SER A 38 -13.37 -18.36 19.67
N PHE A 39 -13.56 -19.04 18.55
CA PHE A 39 -12.62 -19.00 17.44
C PHE A 39 -12.39 -17.55 16.97
N SER A 40 -11.13 -17.12 16.96
CA SER A 40 -10.73 -15.78 16.52
C SER A 40 -9.46 -15.85 15.69
N ILE A 41 -9.26 -14.83 14.85
CA ILE A 41 -8.04 -14.65 14.08
C ILE A 41 -7.43 -13.28 14.34
N ASP A 42 -6.12 -13.20 14.14
CA ASP A 42 -5.31 -12.01 14.34
C ASP A 42 -4.25 -11.94 13.23
N VAL A 43 -3.80 -10.74 12.92
CA VAL A 43 -2.74 -10.45 11.95
C VAL A 43 -1.69 -9.58 12.64
N ASP A 44 -0.43 -9.74 12.26
CA ASP A 44 0.67 -8.94 12.79
C ASP A 44 0.54 -7.44 12.52
N ASP A 45 0.11 -7.07 11.31
CA ASP A 45 -0.30 -5.72 10.95
C ASP A 45 -1.53 -5.75 10.03
N ASN A 46 -2.48 -4.85 10.26
CA ASN A 46 -3.65 -4.71 9.39
C ASN A 46 -3.41 -3.78 8.21
N GLN A 47 -2.21 -3.18 8.11
CA GLN A 47 -1.76 -2.39 6.99
C GLN A 47 -0.38 -2.87 6.54
N GLY A 48 -0.17 -2.98 5.23
CA GLY A 48 1.13 -3.29 4.64
C GLY A 48 1.37 -2.44 3.41
N THR A 49 2.63 -2.26 3.06
CA THR A 49 3.02 -1.45 1.89
C THR A 49 3.95 -2.26 1.00
N ASN A 50 3.56 -2.43 -0.26
CA ASN A 50 4.43 -3.00 -1.29
C ASN A 50 5.32 -1.91 -1.87
N THR A 51 6.57 -2.24 -2.19
CA THR A 51 7.50 -1.32 -2.84
C THR A 51 7.74 -1.74 -4.28
N TYR A 52 7.59 -0.78 -5.19
CA TYR A 52 7.92 -0.89 -6.60
C TYR A 52 9.09 0.04 -6.92
N SER A 53 10.05 -0.44 -7.69
CA SER A 53 11.14 0.40 -8.21
C SER A 53 11.36 0.11 -9.68
N LEU A 54 11.41 1.17 -10.48
CA LEU A 54 11.83 1.16 -11.88
C LEU A 54 13.09 2.01 -12.00
N ILE A 55 14.14 1.45 -12.60
CA ILE A 55 15.38 2.16 -12.88
C ILE A 55 15.70 1.93 -14.35
N GLU A 56 15.73 3.00 -15.14
CA GLU A 56 16.34 2.97 -16.47
C GLU A 56 17.86 3.11 -16.31
N ILE A 57 18.59 2.18 -16.91
CA ILE A 57 20.05 2.15 -16.91
C ILE A 57 20.52 2.58 -18.31
N ASP A 58 21.23 3.71 -18.39
CA ASP A 58 21.97 4.12 -19.59
C ASP A 58 23.45 3.74 -19.45
N GLU A 59 23.93 2.83 -20.30
CA GLU A 59 25.35 2.45 -20.38
C GLU A 59 26.16 3.37 -21.33
N GLY A 60 25.58 4.50 -21.75
CA GLY A 60 26.17 5.47 -22.67
C GLY A 60 26.07 5.06 -24.13
N ASP A 61 25.13 4.18 -24.46
CA ASP A 61 24.88 3.66 -25.80
C ASP A 61 23.50 4.02 -26.36
N ASN A 62 22.71 4.83 -25.64
CA ASN A 62 21.33 5.25 -25.97
C ASN A 62 20.32 4.11 -26.15
N ASP A 63 20.58 2.97 -25.54
CA ASP A 63 19.66 1.85 -25.43
C ASP A 63 19.32 1.65 -23.95
N GLU A 64 18.40 2.46 -23.43
CA GLU A 64 18.06 2.43 -22.00
C GLU A 64 17.45 1.06 -21.61
N GLU A 65 18.06 0.37 -20.64
CA GLU A 65 17.55 -0.90 -20.12
C GLU A 65 16.70 -0.66 -18.86
N GLU A 66 15.49 -1.21 -18.82
CA GLU A 66 14.61 -1.14 -17.64
C GLU A 66 14.92 -2.25 -16.62
N GLU A 67 15.29 -1.86 -15.40
CA GLU A 67 15.36 -2.74 -14.23
C GLU A 67 14.14 -2.50 -13.33
N VAL A 68 13.30 -3.52 -13.17
CA VAL A 68 12.12 -3.48 -12.29
C VAL A 68 12.29 -4.39 -11.08
N SER A 69 12.06 -3.85 -9.89
CA SER A 69 12.11 -4.57 -8.62
C SER A 69 10.79 -4.46 -7.85
N TRP A 70 10.41 -5.56 -7.20
CA TRP A 70 9.23 -5.65 -6.34
C TRP A 70 9.60 -6.20 -4.97
N ILE A 71 9.21 -5.49 -3.92
CA ILE A 71 9.30 -5.97 -2.54
C ILE A 71 7.88 -6.00 -1.98
N LEU A 72 7.38 -7.21 -1.74
CA LEU A 72 6.03 -7.41 -1.19
C LEU A 72 6.05 -7.46 0.33
N HIS A 73 5.07 -6.83 0.96
CA HIS A 73 4.86 -6.96 2.40
C HIS A 73 4.37 -8.37 2.73
N GLN A 74 4.97 -9.00 3.74
CA GLN A 74 4.57 -10.31 4.21
C GLN A 74 3.74 -10.19 5.48
N PHE A 75 2.47 -10.60 5.39
CA PHE A 75 1.56 -10.69 6.53
C PHE A 75 1.69 -12.04 7.22
N THR A 76 1.51 -12.04 8.53
CA THR A 76 1.46 -13.24 9.37
C THR A 76 0.10 -13.35 10.05
N PHE A 77 -0.68 -14.35 9.66
CA PHE A 77 -1.99 -14.61 10.22
C PHE A 77 -1.92 -15.72 11.27
N THR A 78 -2.60 -15.51 12.39
CA THR A 78 -2.69 -16.48 13.48
C THR A 78 -4.13 -16.69 13.89
N SER A 79 -4.45 -17.92 14.26
CA SER A 79 -5.76 -18.30 14.78
C SER A 79 -5.66 -18.77 16.23
N SER A 80 -6.62 -18.33 17.03
CA SER A 80 -6.77 -18.68 18.45
C SER A 80 -8.11 -19.36 18.67
N GLY A 81 -8.11 -20.44 19.45
CA GLY A 81 -9.28 -21.33 19.56
C GLY A 81 -9.53 -22.14 18.28
N GLY A 82 -10.70 -22.78 18.20
CA GLY A 82 -11.12 -23.58 17.04
C GLY A 82 -10.80 -25.08 17.10
N GLY A 83 -11.23 -25.79 16.06
CA GLY A 83 -11.11 -27.24 15.86
C GLY A 83 -9.78 -27.72 15.27
N ASP A 84 -9.75 -29.01 14.90
CA ASP A 84 -8.54 -29.73 14.47
C ASP A 84 -7.99 -29.27 13.11
N ALA A 85 -8.82 -28.61 12.29
CA ALA A 85 -8.45 -28.16 10.95
C ALA A 85 -8.81 -26.69 10.74
N ILE A 86 -7.87 -25.90 10.22
CA ILE A 86 -8.03 -24.48 9.91
C ILE A 86 -7.61 -24.25 8.46
N SER A 87 -8.46 -23.56 7.71
CA SER A 87 -8.23 -23.13 6.34
C SER A 87 -8.39 -21.62 6.23
N TRP A 88 -7.62 -21.01 5.34
CA TRP A 88 -7.56 -19.58 5.11
C TRP A 88 -7.89 -19.30 3.64
N ASP A 89 -8.75 -18.32 3.42
CA ASP A 89 -9.00 -17.67 2.14
C ASP A 89 -8.53 -16.22 2.27
N PHE A 90 -7.58 -15.78 1.45
CA PHE A 90 -7.01 -14.44 1.54
C PHE A 90 -7.80 -13.39 0.75
N GLY A 91 -8.82 -13.79 -0.02
CA GLY A 91 -9.63 -12.88 -0.82
C GLY A 91 -9.01 -12.47 -2.17
N ASP A 92 -7.78 -12.90 -2.46
CA ASP A 92 -7.08 -12.71 -3.74
C ASP A 92 -7.12 -13.97 -4.63
N GLY A 93 -7.89 -14.98 -4.23
CA GLY A 93 -8.00 -16.28 -4.89
C GLY A 93 -6.99 -17.31 -4.42
N THR A 94 -6.09 -16.96 -3.50
CA THR A 94 -5.16 -17.90 -2.87
C THR A 94 -5.68 -18.38 -1.51
N THR A 95 -5.21 -19.56 -1.09
CA THR A 95 -5.66 -20.21 0.16
C THR A 95 -4.50 -20.83 0.89
N ALA A 96 -4.60 -20.95 2.22
CA ALA A 96 -3.64 -21.67 3.05
C ALA A 96 -4.34 -22.54 4.11
N SER A 97 -3.55 -23.30 4.86
CA SER A 97 -4.04 -24.14 5.96
C SER A 97 -3.06 -24.13 7.13
N GLY A 98 -3.57 -24.38 8.33
CA GLY A 98 -2.79 -24.41 9.56
C GLY A 98 -3.14 -23.26 10.50
N GLN A 99 -2.67 -23.36 11.74
CA GLN A 99 -3.01 -22.38 12.78
C GLN A 99 -2.34 -21.02 12.57
N THR A 100 -1.14 -21.04 12.00
CA THR A 100 -0.36 -19.87 11.60
C THR A 100 0.01 -20.00 10.13
N THR A 101 -0.15 -18.92 9.38
CA THR A 101 0.23 -18.87 7.96
C THR A 101 0.77 -17.49 7.61
N THR A 102 1.50 -17.41 6.50
CA THR A 102 2.04 -16.15 5.97
C THR A 102 1.59 -15.97 4.53
N HIS A 103 1.31 -14.73 4.14
CA HIS A 103 0.88 -14.41 2.78
C HIS A 103 1.46 -13.08 2.29
N GLN A 104 1.64 -12.96 0.98
CA GLN A 104 2.09 -11.74 0.31
C GLN A 104 1.12 -11.41 -0.81
N PHE A 105 0.48 -10.25 -0.73
CA PHE A 105 -0.44 -9.78 -1.77
C PHE A 105 0.35 -9.10 -2.89
N GLN A 106 0.14 -9.56 -4.13
CA GLN A 106 0.87 -9.02 -5.30
C GLN A 106 0.37 -7.63 -5.71
N SER A 107 -0.93 -7.37 -5.54
CA SER A 107 -1.57 -6.11 -5.87
C SER A 107 -1.87 -5.32 -4.60
N SER A 108 -1.77 -3.99 -4.67
CA SER A 108 -2.36 -3.13 -3.66
C SER A 108 -3.88 -3.23 -3.70
N GLY A 109 -4.52 -3.06 -2.56
CA GLY A 109 -5.97 -3.25 -2.41
C GLY A 109 -6.37 -3.56 -0.98
N ILE A 110 -7.68 -3.56 -0.75
CA ILE A 110 -8.26 -4.03 0.50
C ILE A 110 -8.68 -5.48 0.34
N PHE A 111 -8.17 -6.34 1.21
CA PHE A 111 -8.44 -7.78 1.19
C PHE A 111 -9.17 -8.21 2.46
N VAL A 112 -10.20 -9.03 2.30
CA VAL A 112 -10.94 -9.64 3.41
C VAL A 112 -10.48 -11.09 3.54
N ILE A 113 -9.67 -11.35 4.55
CA ILE A 113 -9.18 -12.69 4.88
C ILE A 113 -10.24 -13.40 5.70
N THR A 114 -10.58 -14.64 5.33
CA THR A 114 -11.51 -15.49 6.07
C THR A 114 -10.83 -16.78 6.48
N ALA A 115 -10.82 -17.06 7.78
CA ALA A 115 -10.42 -18.35 8.31
C ALA A 115 -11.65 -19.19 8.64
N THR A 116 -11.60 -20.47 8.27
CA THR A 116 -12.61 -21.47 8.61
C THR A 116 -11.99 -22.56 9.46
N SER A 117 -12.50 -22.72 10.67
CA SER A 117 -12.14 -23.78 11.59
C SER A 117 -13.18 -24.90 11.56
N ILE A 118 -12.72 -26.14 11.48
CA ILE A 118 -13.57 -27.34 11.41
C ILE A 118 -13.19 -28.27 12.57
N SER A 119 -14.19 -28.61 13.39
CA SER A 119 -14.10 -29.65 14.42
C SER A 119 -15.09 -30.78 14.11
N ALA A 120 -15.10 -31.84 14.91
CA ALA A 120 -16.07 -32.93 14.77
C ALA A 120 -17.53 -32.47 14.95
N ASP A 121 -17.74 -31.41 15.73
CA ASP A 121 -19.06 -30.98 16.21
C ASP A 121 -19.45 -29.57 15.72
N SER A 122 -18.51 -28.78 15.17
CA SER A 122 -18.72 -27.39 14.78
C SER A 122 -17.90 -26.96 13.57
N VAL A 123 -18.41 -25.95 12.86
CA VAL A 123 -17.66 -25.14 11.89
C VAL A 123 -17.78 -23.69 12.33
N GLU A 124 -16.65 -23.01 12.48
CA GLU A 124 -16.57 -21.61 12.89
C GLU A 124 -15.79 -20.81 11.85
N THR A 125 -16.19 -19.57 11.63
CA THR A 125 -15.55 -18.67 10.67
C THR A 125 -15.25 -17.34 11.32
N ALA A 126 -14.08 -16.79 11.03
CA ALA A 126 -13.69 -15.45 11.44
C ALA A 126 -13.05 -14.73 10.25
N SER A 127 -13.26 -13.42 10.16
CA SER A 127 -12.72 -12.61 9.07
C SER A 127 -12.02 -11.37 9.60
N ILE A 128 -10.98 -10.95 8.91
CA ILE A 128 -10.22 -9.73 9.18
C ILE A 128 -9.92 -9.04 7.85
N GLU A 129 -9.90 -7.71 7.88
CA GLU A 129 -9.57 -6.89 6.72
C GLU A 129 -8.12 -6.40 6.84
N VAL A 130 -7.39 -6.43 5.73
CA VAL A 130 -6.07 -5.81 5.61
C VAL A 130 -6.04 -4.83 4.44
N SER A 131 -5.31 -3.74 4.61
CA SER A 131 -5.04 -2.77 3.57
C SER A 131 -3.62 -2.95 3.03
N VAL A 132 -3.47 -3.02 1.72
CA VAL A 132 -2.17 -3.10 1.06
C VAL A 132 -1.98 -1.86 0.20
N ASP A 133 -1.14 -0.96 0.65
CA ASP A 133 -0.73 0.25 -0.07
C ASP A 133 0.46 -0.06 -0.98
N ARG A 134 0.82 0.90 -1.85
CA ARG A 134 2.01 0.79 -2.70
C ARG A 134 2.83 2.07 -2.67
N ASP A 135 4.11 1.93 -2.32
CA ASP A 135 5.13 2.95 -2.55
C ASP A 135 5.89 2.62 -3.83
N SER A 136 6.24 3.65 -4.58
CA SER A 136 6.79 3.52 -5.92
C SER A 136 7.88 4.55 -6.14
N PHE A 137 8.97 4.09 -6.76
CA PHE A 137 10.11 4.90 -7.15
C PHE A 137 10.41 4.65 -8.62
N ALA A 138 10.65 5.70 -9.38
CA ALA A 138 11.16 5.62 -10.74
C ALA A 138 12.38 6.52 -10.89
N GLU A 139 13.45 5.98 -11.43
CA GLU A 139 14.62 6.71 -11.90
C GLU A 139 14.70 6.48 -13.40
N VAL A 140 14.60 7.57 -14.17
CA VAL A 140 14.39 7.50 -15.60
C VAL A 140 15.48 8.37 -16.23
N ASP A 141 16.33 7.78 -17.06
CA ASP A 141 17.54 8.44 -17.59
C ASP A 141 17.40 8.74 -19.10
N ASN A 142 16.18 8.74 -19.61
CA ASN A 142 15.92 8.93 -21.02
C ASN A 142 15.84 10.40 -21.48
N MET A 143 16.29 11.39 -20.70
CA MET A 143 16.37 12.80 -21.14
C MET A 143 17.69 13.14 -21.86
N GLU A 144 18.28 12.15 -22.56
CA GLU A 144 19.50 12.32 -23.33
C GLU A 144 19.29 13.19 -24.59
N CYS A 145 20.06 14.28 -24.70
CA CYS A 145 20.10 15.12 -25.89
C CYS A 145 20.95 14.46 -27.00
N SER A 146 20.31 13.84 -28.00
CA SER A 146 21.00 13.57 -29.27
C SER A 146 21.29 14.89 -30.01
N CYS A 147 22.36 14.97 -30.80
CA CYS A 147 22.79 16.20 -31.52
C CYS A 147 21.82 16.70 -32.63
N ALA A 148 20.53 16.37 -32.56
CA ALA A 148 19.46 16.80 -33.45
C ALA A 148 18.36 17.52 -32.67
N PRO A 149 17.63 18.48 -33.27
CA PRO A 149 16.58 19.23 -32.57
C PRO A 149 15.32 18.38 -32.43
N THR A 150 15.35 17.46 -31.47
CA THR A 150 14.17 16.75 -30.99
C THR A 150 14.12 16.96 -29.49
N ALA A 151 13.17 17.79 -29.04
CA ALA A 151 12.72 17.73 -27.66
C ALA A 151 12.36 16.27 -27.38
N LYS A 152 13.08 15.63 -26.46
CA LYS A 152 12.76 14.29 -25.97
C LYS A 152 11.86 14.48 -24.76
N ASP A 153 10.79 13.72 -24.70
CA ASP A 153 9.87 13.65 -23.59
C ASP A 153 10.08 12.34 -22.83
N THR A 154 9.98 12.43 -21.52
CA THR A 154 10.08 11.29 -20.61
C THR A 154 8.68 10.95 -20.13
N VAL A 155 8.30 9.68 -20.17
CA VAL A 155 7.04 9.20 -19.59
C VAL A 155 7.34 8.30 -18.39
N ILE A 156 6.73 8.60 -17.26
CA ILE A 156 6.79 7.79 -16.03
C ILE A 156 5.39 7.25 -15.75
N ASP A 157 5.21 5.95 -15.90
CA ASP A 157 3.93 5.30 -15.60
C ASP A 157 3.73 5.20 -14.08
N LEU A 158 2.70 5.88 -13.57
CA LEU A 158 2.33 5.81 -12.16
C LEU A 158 1.57 4.51 -11.82
N VAL A 159 1.18 3.72 -12.85
CA VAL A 159 0.47 2.42 -12.77
C VAL A 159 -0.63 2.40 -11.71
N ALA A 160 -1.80 2.97 -12.02
CA ALA A 160 -2.95 2.93 -11.13
C ALA A 160 -3.69 1.57 -11.23
N LEU A 161 -4.33 1.15 -10.14
CA LEU A 161 -5.22 -0.02 -10.15
C LEU A 161 -6.68 0.44 -10.25
N PRO A 162 -7.58 -0.40 -10.80
CA PRO A 162 -9.00 -0.09 -10.84
C PRO A 162 -9.59 0.10 -9.44
N GLY A 163 -10.45 1.10 -9.29
CA GLY A 163 -11.06 1.48 -8.01
C GLY A 163 -10.80 2.96 -7.67
N LEU A 164 -11.28 3.36 -6.50
CA LEU A 164 -11.07 4.69 -5.94
C LEU A 164 -9.79 4.71 -5.11
N GLN A 165 -8.83 5.54 -5.47
CA GLN A 165 -7.54 5.65 -4.79
C GLN A 165 -7.02 7.09 -4.76
N SER A 166 -6.13 7.38 -3.82
CA SER A 166 -5.33 8.61 -3.81
C SER A 166 -3.90 8.31 -4.26
N VAL A 167 -3.33 9.23 -5.01
CA VAL A 167 -1.94 9.16 -5.50
C VAL A 167 -1.25 10.46 -5.10
N GLN A 168 -0.20 10.35 -4.30
CA GLN A 168 0.58 11.49 -3.84
C GLN A 168 2.07 11.23 -4.05
N GLY A 169 2.84 12.27 -4.33
CA GLY A 169 4.25 12.10 -4.60
C GLY A 169 4.91 13.37 -5.08
N PHE A 170 6.11 13.22 -5.60
CA PHE A 170 6.84 14.29 -6.25
C PHE A 170 7.63 13.77 -7.44
N VAL A 171 7.88 14.68 -8.37
CA VAL A 171 8.88 14.52 -9.43
C VAL A 171 10.04 15.43 -9.11
N GLN A 172 11.25 14.89 -9.13
CA GLN A 172 12.48 15.63 -8.99
C GLN A 172 13.25 15.55 -10.30
N VAL A 173 13.67 16.70 -10.81
CA VAL A 173 14.54 16.78 -11.99
C VAL A 173 15.86 17.35 -11.54
N GLU A 174 16.91 16.53 -11.64
CA GLU A 174 18.28 16.95 -11.37
C GLU A 174 19.06 17.17 -12.66
N HIS A 175 20.00 18.11 -12.63
CA HIS A 175 21.03 18.20 -13.65
C HIS A 175 22.16 17.21 -13.29
N ASP A 176 22.49 16.31 -14.21
CA ASP A 176 23.47 15.22 -14.00
C ASP A 176 24.94 15.68 -13.85
N GLY A 177 25.21 16.98 -14.05
CA GLY A 177 26.52 17.57 -13.84
C GLY A 177 27.60 17.10 -14.82
N SER A 178 27.22 16.52 -15.98
CA SER A 178 28.12 16.19 -17.07
C SER A 178 28.81 17.45 -17.64
N SER A 179 29.93 17.81 -17.01
CA SER A 179 30.94 18.84 -17.36
C SER A 179 30.60 20.34 -17.36
N GLU A 180 29.34 20.76 -17.32
CA GLU A 180 29.00 22.20 -17.20
C GLU A 180 28.42 22.54 -15.81
N SER A 181 29.31 22.60 -14.82
CA SER A 181 29.03 23.20 -13.52
C SER A 181 28.28 24.55 -13.69
N CYS A 182 27.11 24.68 -13.05
CA CYS A 182 26.28 25.89 -13.02
C CYS A 182 27.01 27.17 -12.57
N ALA A 183 28.25 27.05 -12.06
CA ALA A 183 29.11 28.19 -11.78
C ALA A 183 29.63 28.92 -13.05
N LEU A 184 29.52 28.32 -14.24
CA LEU A 184 30.01 28.88 -15.51
C LEU A 184 28.94 29.02 -16.61
N ARG A 185 27.66 28.77 -16.29
CA ARG A 185 26.56 28.99 -17.24
C ARG A 185 26.40 30.47 -17.59
N ASN A 186 26.11 30.75 -18.86
CA ASN A 186 25.71 32.09 -19.27
C ASN A 186 24.47 32.49 -18.44
N PRO A 187 24.43 33.66 -17.77
CA PRO A 187 23.29 34.11 -16.96
C PRO A 187 21.92 34.19 -17.67
N LEU A 188 21.89 33.88 -18.98
CA LEU A 188 20.72 33.84 -19.87
C LEU A 188 20.27 32.41 -20.24
N GLN A 189 20.96 31.35 -19.79
CA GLN A 189 20.53 29.96 -20.02
C GLN A 189 19.70 29.49 -18.82
N GLU A 190 18.39 29.43 -19.01
CA GLU A 190 17.43 28.87 -18.07
C GLU A 190 16.87 27.58 -18.69
N CYS A 191 16.75 26.51 -17.91
CA CYS A 191 16.11 25.29 -18.39
C CYS A 191 14.61 25.47 -18.26
N HIS A 192 13.87 25.29 -19.36
CA HIS A 192 12.42 25.18 -19.30
C HIS A 192 12.04 23.73 -19.03
N LEU A 193 11.24 23.50 -18.01
CA LEU A 193 10.69 22.19 -17.69
C LEU A 193 9.18 22.28 -17.68
N ARG A 194 8.56 21.32 -18.36
CA ARG A 194 7.12 21.11 -18.30
C ARG A 194 6.84 19.73 -17.75
N VAL A 195 6.03 19.65 -16.70
CA VAL A 195 5.57 18.39 -16.08
C VAL A 195 4.06 18.31 -16.26
N ILE A 196 3.62 17.26 -16.93
CA ILE A 196 2.23 17.07 -17.34
C ILE A 196 1.74 15.75 -16.74
N LEU A 197 0.66 15.80 -15.98
CA LEU A 197 -0.08 14.61 -15.58
C LEU A 197 -1.02 14.21 -16.72
N GLN A 198 -0.89 13.00 -17.21
CA GLN A 198 -1.72 12.46 -18.28
C GLN A 198 -2.58 11.31 -17.74
N ARG A 199 -3.89 11.33 -18.04
CA ARG A 199 -4.77 10.17 -17.87
C ARG A 199 -4.75 9.37 -19.15
N THR A 200 -4.63 8.06 -19.04
CA THR A 200 -4.65 7.15 -20.19
C THR A 200 -5.81 6.18 -20.09
N GLU A 201 -6.37 5.80 -21.24
CA GLU A 201 -7.34 4.72 -21.40
C GLU A 201 -6.83 3.78 -22.48
N GLN A 202 -6.59 2.52 -22.13
CA GLN A 202 -6.01 1.50 -23.03
C GLN A 202 -4.66 1.93 -23.66
N GLY A 203 -3.89 2.75 -22.94
CA GLY A 203 -2.61 3.28 -23.39
C GLY A 203 -2.69 4.55 -24.25
N GLU A 204 -3.89 5.07 -24.55
CA GLU A 204 -4.04 6.35 -25.24
C GLU A 204 -4.31 7.49 -24.24
N VAL A 205 -3.66 8.64 -24.43
CA VAL A 205 -3.86 9.83 -23.59
C VAL A 205 -5.24 10.43 -23.85
N VAL A 206 -6.07 10.49 -22.80
CA VAL A 206 -7.44 11.02 -22.87
C VAL A 206 -7.58 12.42 -22.25
N SER A 207 -6.70 12.78 -21.30
CA SER A 207 -6.65 14.11 -20.71
C SER A 207 -5.27 14.44 -20.18
N GLU A 208 -4.96 15.74 -20.12
CA GLU A 208 -3.70 16.27 -19.61
C GLU A 208 -3.96 17.39 -18.61
N ASP A 209 -3.17 17.44 -17.54
CA ASP A 209 -3.11 18.55 -16.60
C ASP A 209 -1.66 18.98 -16.41
N VAL A 210 -1.41 20.29 -16.41
CA VAL A 210 -0.04 20.82 -16.33
C VAL A 210 0.29 21.10 -14.88
N LEU A 211 1.17 20.28 -14.30
CA LEU A 211 1.64 20.43 -12.92
C LEU A 211 2.69 21.53 -12.79
N PHE A 212 3.55 21.68 -13.80
CA PHE A 212 4.59 22.70 -13.85
C PHE A 212 4.92 23.05 -15.30
N ASP A 213 5.16 24.34 -15.57
CA ASP A 213 5.53 24.86 -16.89
C ASP A 213 6.24 26.21 -16.70
N ASP A 214 7.52 26.17 -16.37
CA ASP A 214 8.34 27.37 -16.20
C ASP A 214 9.83 27.04 -16.36
N THR A 215 10.62 28.10 -16.44
CA THR A 215 12.07 28.05 -16.37
C THR A 215 12.58 27.95 -14.93
N PHE A 216 13.70 27.25 -14.73
CA PHE A 216 14.38 27.20 -13.44
C PHE A 216 15.91 27.33 -13.59
N ARG A 217 16.56 27.74 -12.50
CA ARG A 217 18.02 28.00 -12.44
C ARG A 217 18.73 27.18 -11.36
N SER A 218 17.99 26.50 -10.51
CA SER A 218 18.55 25.60 -9.49
C SER A 218 19.06 24.32 -10.14
N ASN A 219 19.96 23.60 -9.44
CA ASN A 219 20.44 22.29 -9.90
C ASN A 219 19.37 21.19 -9.83
N GLU A 220 18.33 21.46 -9.04
CA GLU A 220 17.27 20.53 -8.71
C GLU A 220 15.94 21.29 -8.77
N LYS A 221 14.92 20.64 -9.30
CA LYS A 221 13.55 21.12 -9.29
C LYS A 221 12.63 20.00 -8.83
N VAL A 222 11.93 20.23 -7.72
CA VAL A 222 10.91 19.33 -7.19
C VAL A 222 9.52 19.88 -7.52
N ILE A 223 8.63 18.99 -7.97
CA ILE A 223 7.23 19.25 -8.30
C ILE A 223 6.39 18.22 -7.53
N ASP A 224 5.74 18.66 -6.47
CA ASP A 224 4.81 17.83 -5.71
C ASP A 224 3.46 17.69 -6.44
N PHE A 225 2.83 16.54 -6.28
CA PHE A 225 1.44 16.30 -6.68
C PHE A 225 0.69 15.54 -5.60
N ASP A 226 -0.57 15.91 -5.40
CA ASP A 226 -1.50 15.25 -4.48
C ASP A 226 -2.85 15.12 -5.19
N LEU A 227 -3.16 13.90 -5.60
CA LEU A 227 -4.34 13.56 -6.39
C LEU A 227 -5.25 12.69 -5.54
N GLN A 228 -6.30 13.29 -5.02
CA GLN A 228 -7.25 12.62 -4.13
C GLN A 228 -8.49 12.14 -4.90
N GLU A 229 -9.10 11.06 -4.42
CA GLU A 229 -10.38 10.54 -4.94
C GLU A 229 -10.36 10.25 -6.45
N LEU A 230 -9.27 9.66 -6.94
CA LEU A 230 -9.16 9.23 -8.34
C LEU A 230 -9.88 7.89 -8.53
N GLU A 231 -10.88 7.87 -9.42
CA GLU A 231 -11.59 6.66 -9.84
C GLU A 231 -11.04 6.14 -11.17
N PHE A 232 -10.57 4.89 -11.16
CA PHE A 232 -10.06 4.19 -12.34
C PHE A 232 -10.95 3.00 -12.71
N SER A 233 -11.38 2.97 -13.97
CA SER A 233 -11.95 1.78 -14.60
C SER A 233 -10.86 0.83 -15.07
N GLN A 234 -11.23 -0.41 -15.41
CA GLN A 234 -10.29 -1.37 -15.98
C GLN A 234 -9.66 -0.82 -17.27
N GLY A 235 -8.33 -0.71 -17.30
CA GLY A 235 -7.57 -0.20 -18.44
C GLY A 235 -7.37 1.31 -18.45
N GLU A 236 -7.87 2.03 -17.43
CA GLU A 236 -7.47 3.41 -17.19
C GLU A 236 -6.22 3.48 -16.30
N SER A 237 -5.35 4.45 -16.55
CA SER A 237 -4.16 4.70 -15.73
C SER A 237 -3.82 6.20 -15.75
N ILE A 238 -2.76 6.55 -15.04
CA ILE A 238 -2.10 7.85 -15.08
C ILE A 238 -0.61 7.68 -15.31
N GLN A 239 -0.03 8.65 -16.00
CA GLN A 239 1.41 8.76 -16.25
C GLN A 239 1.84 10.22 -16.13
N LEU A 240 3.09 10.45 -15.81
CA LEU A 240 3.72 11.76 -15.86
C LEU A 240 4.50 11.88 -17.16
N ARG A 241 4.35 13.00 -17.86
CA ARG A 241 5.13 13.36 -19.03
C ARG A 241 5.96 14.58 -18.73
N LEU A 242 7.28 14.47 -18.88
CA LEU A 242 8.22 15.56 -18.68
C LEU A 242 8.76 16.00 -20.03
N GLU A 243 8.77 17.30 -20.30
CA GLU A 243 9.27 17.90 -21.54
C GLU A 243 10.34 18.96 -21.20
N THR A 244 11.42 19.00 -21.99
CA THR A 244 12.48 20.03 -21.95
C THR A 244 12.74 20.58 -23.34
N ASP A 245 13.09 21.87 -23.43
CA ASP A 245 13.35 22.57 -24.70
C ASP A 245 14.83 22.90 -24.96
N GLN A 246 15.73 22.59 -24.01
CA GLN A 246 17.15 22.91 -24.14
C GLN A 246 17.91 21.78 -24.83
N LEU A 247 18.40 22.06 -26.05
CA LEU A 247 19.15 21.17 -26.95
C LEU A 247 20.49 20.62 -26.40
N ARG A 248 20.78 20.77 -25.10
CA ARG A 248 22.12 20.51 -24.55
C ARG A 248 22.18 20.19 -23.05
N ASP A 249 21.05 20.01 -22.38
CA ASP A 249 21.03 19.74 -20.94
C ASP A 249 20.53 18.34 -20.64
N TRP A 250 21.41 17.59 -19.99
CA TRP A 250 21.10 16.30 -19.43
C TRP A 250 20.36 16.52 -18.12
N HIS A 251 19.23 15.85 -18.00
CA HIS A 251 18.47 15.84 -16.78
C HIS A 251 18.17 14.39 -16.41
N LYS A 252 18.30 14.10 -15.13
CA LYS A 252 17.97 12.81 -14.56
C LYS A 252 16.68 12.93 -13.75
N PRO A 253 15.51 12.73 -14.37
CA PRO A 253 14.26 12.73 -13.65
C PRO A 253 14.13 11.51 -12.74
N THR A 254 13.75 11.78 -11.50
CA THR A 254 13.29 10.78 -10.54
C THR A 254 11.87 11.11 -10.12
N ALA A 255 11.07 10.10 -9.81
CA ALA A 255 9.74 10.26 -9.27
C ALA A 255 9.53 9.30 -8.11
N GLU A 256 8.97 9.80 -7.02
CA GLU A 256 8.53 9.02 -5.88
C GLU A 256 7.04 9.26 -5.68
N TRP A 257 6.27 8.18 -5.52
CA TRP A 257 4.85 8.30 -5.26
C TRP A 257 4.32 7.14 -4.42
N SER A 258 3.28 7.43 -3.67
CA SER A 258 2.51 6.47 -2.90
C SER A 258 1.10 6.40 -3.46
N ILE A 259 0.58 5.19 -3.58
CA ILE A 259 -0.80 4.89 -3.96
C ILE A 259 -1.46 4.18 -2.78
N SER A 260 -2.56 4.75 -2.29
CA SER A 260 -3.40 4.11 -1.29
C SER A 260 -4.06 2.85 -1.84
N ALA A 261 -4.33 1.86 -0.99
CA ALA A 261 -5.14 0.71 -1.35
C ALA A 261 -6.44 1.14 -2.06
N PRO A 262 -6.70 0.68 -3.31
CA PRO A 262 -7.92 1.03 -4.02
C PRO A 262 -9.15 0.49 -3.30
N LEU A 263 -10.14 1.35 -3.13
CA LEU A 263 -11.49 1.00 -2.71
C LEU A 263 -12.25 0.53 -3.94
N LEU A 264 -12.69 -0.74 -3.94
CA LEU A 264 -13.58 -1.25 -4.96
C LEU A 264 -14.97 -0.61 -4.77
N VAL A 265 -15.44 0.10 -5.81
CA VAL A 265 -16.75 0.77 -5.85
C VAL A 265 -17.78 -0.13 -6.54
#